data_AF-A0A9D5VVI8-F1
#
_entry.id   AF-A0A9D5VVI8-F1
#
_cell.length_a   1.000
_cell.length_b   1.000
_cell.length_c   1.000
_cell.angle_alpha   90.00
_cell.angle_beta   90.00
_cell.angle_gamma   90.00
#
_symmetry.space_group_name_H-M   'P 1'
#
loop_
_entity.id
_entity.type
_entity.pdbx_description
1 polymer ?
#
loop_
_entity_poly.entity_id
_entity_poly.type
_entity_poly.pdbx_seq_one_letter_code
_entity_poly.pdbx_strand_id
1 'polypeptide(L)'
;MTFTARYLSEKLNINFAKFTRWSREFLPPDPKAGKGKGVYRQYSINDAFTVYLGGHMVGELKLSIPDANMILSDLNSFLVEKSLYPDVKNVKIDGIDKDIQRYVIIIMSKKPYGFYYLSKGKISKKTIDYKGLSAVEEIYFEYPIKKYDNTIYVDEINQKILEISKIRDLFLLTLIGTLKYEDENKFLI
;
A
#
# COMPACT_ATOMS: atom_id res chain seq x y z
N MET A 1 8.56 5.35 15.95
CA MET A 1 8.84 6.67 15.34
C MET A 1 7.50 7.31 14.97
N THR A 2 7.37 8.63 15.08
CA THR A 2 6.15 9.37 14.72
C THR A 2 6.49 10.55 13.81
N PHE A 3 5.59 10.88 12.88
CA PHE A 3 5.78 11.92 11.86
C PHE A 3 4.70 12.99 11.95
N THR A 4 4.98 14.18 11.42
CA THR A 4 3.98 15.24 11.24
C THR A 4 3.48 15.27 9.80
N ALA A 5 2.28 15.83 9.56
CA ALA A 5 1.75 16.00 8.21
C ALA A 5 2.67 16.86 7.32
N ARG A 6 3.36 17.86 7.89
CA ARG A 6 4.27 18.74 7.13
C ARG A 6 5.47 17.93 6.63
N TYR A 7 6.13 17.21 7.53
CA TYR A 7 7.24 16.32 7.18
C TYR A 7 6.82 15.29 6.11
N LEU A 8 5.69 14.62 6.29
CA LEU A 8 5.21 13.62 5.32
C LEU A 8 4.89 14.25 3.97
N SER A 9 4.26 15.42 3.94
CA SER A 9 3.93 16.13 2.70
C SER A 9 5.17 16.54 1.91
N GLU A 10 6.19 17.05 2.60
CA GLU A 10 7.45 17.46 2.00
C GLU A 10 8.23 16.25 1.48
N LYS A 11 8.42 15.21 2.31
CA LYS A 11 9.19 14.02 1.92
C LYS A 11 8.52 13.25 0.79
N LEU A 12 7.20 13.03 0.86
CA LEU A 12 6.46 12.27 -0.15
C LEU A 12 6.14 13.11 -1.40
N ASN A 13 6.54 14.39 -1.43
CA ASN A 13 6.19 15.34 -2.48
C ASN A 13 4.67 15.37 -2.77
N ILE A 14 3.87 15.40 -1.71
CA ILE A 14 2.41 15.49 -1.77
C ILE A 14 2.02 16.86 -1.22
N ASN A 15 1.12 17.55 -1.92
CA ASN A 15 0.59 18.82 -1.41
C ASN A 15 0.03 18.66 0.03
N PHE A 16 0.46 19.54 0.94
CA PHE A 16 0.09 19.47 2.37
C PHE A 16 -1.42 19.47 2.61
N ALA A 17 -2.19 20.30 1.90
CA ALA A 17 -3.65 20.34 2.03
C ALA A 17 -4.28 19.02 1.53
N LYS A 18 -3.73 18.46 0.45
CA LYS A 18 -4.15 17.14 -0.08
C LYS A 18 -3.89 16.02 0.93
N PHE A 19 -2.67 15.98 1.50
CA PHE A 19 -2.30 14.99 2.52
C PHE A 19 -3.18 15.10 3.76
N THR A 20 -3.38 16.31 4.28
CA THR A 20 -4.23 16.52 5.47
C THR A 20 -5.71 16.24 5.21
N ARG A 21 -6.19 16.40 3.99
CA ARG A 21 -7.54 15.94 3.59
C ARG A 21 -7.59 14.41 3.61
N TRP A 22 -6.70 13.73 2.89
CA TRP A 22 -6.65 12.27 2.86
C TRP A 22 -6.49 11.65 4.25
N SER A 23 -5.71 12.28 5.12
CA SER A 23 -5.57 11.86 6.51
C SER A 23 -6.88 11.89 7.30
N ARG A 24 -7.81 12.80 6.99
CA ARG A 24 -9.12 12.85 7.65
C ARG A 24 -10.07 11.79 7.13
N GLU A 25 -9.89 11.39 5.87
CA GLU A 25 -10.74 10.41 5.18
C GLU A 25 -10.32 8.96 5.48
N PHE A 26 -9.01 8.68 5.54
CA PHE A 26 -8.48 7.31 5.60
C PHE A 26 -8.04 6.87 7.00
N LEU A 27 -8.04 7.76 7.99
CA LEU A 27 -7.69 7.41 9.36
C LEU A 27 -8.83 7.80 10.30
N PRO A 28 -8.99 7.08 11.42
CA PRO A 28 -9.95 7.48 12.45
C PRO A 28 -9.64 8.89 12.97
N PRO A 29 -10.63 9.58 13.56
CA PRO A 29 -10.42 10.84 14.26
C PRO A 29 -9.25 10.72 15.25
N ASP A 30 -8.39 11.75 15.30
CA ASP A 30 -7.24 11.72 16.19
C ASP A 30 -7.72 11.77 17.66
N PRO A 31 -7.39 10.75 18.49
CA PRO A 31 -7.83 10.68 19.87
C PRO A 31 -7.31 11.85 20.73
N LYS A 32 -6.25 12.54 20.30
CA LYS A 32 -5.63 13.66 21.03
C LYS A 32 -6.04 15.03 20.48
N ALA A 33 -6.58 15.12 19.27
CA ALA A 33 -6.96 16.39 18.66
C ALA A 33 -8.32 16.95 19.17
N GLY A 34 -9.10 16.16 19.91
CA GLY A 34 -10.45 16.52 20.36
C GLY A 34 -10.58 17.43 21.59
N LYS A 35 -9.47 17.96 22.15
CA LYS A 35 -9.52 18.81 23.36
C LYS A 35 -8.75 20.12 23.17
N GLY A 36 -9.31 21.07 22.41
CA GLY A 36 -9.07 22.51 22.56
C GLY A 36 -7.63 23.03 22.65
N LYS A 37 -6.64 22.26 22.20
CA LYS A 37 -5.22 22.59 22.25
C LYS A 37 -4.68 22.29 20.86
N GLY A 38 -3.97 23.22 20.24
CA GLY A 38 -3.42 23.13 18.87
C GLY A 38 -2.38 22.01 18.67
N VAL A 39 -2.72 20.79 19.06
CA VAL A 39 -1.91 19.58 18.93
C VAL A 39 -2.16 19.03 17.53
N TYR A 40 -1.12 19.09 16.72
CA TYR A 40 -1.12 18.51 15.38
C TYR A 40 -1.05 16.98 15.45
N ARG A 41 -1.81 16.32 14.57
CA ARG A 41 -1.81 14.86 14.43
C ARG A 41 -0.40 14.33 14.22
N GLN A 42 -0.05 13.34 15.03
CA GLN A 42 1.16 12.55 14.88
C GLN A 42 0.81 11.24 14.19
N TYR A 43 1.61 10.84 13.21
CA TYR A 43 1.39 9.65 12.40
C TYR A 43 2.41 8.59 12.78
N SER A 44 1.95 7.36 13.06
CA SER A 44 2.86 6.22 13.00
C SER A 44 3.29 5.98 11.54
N ILE A 45 4.34 5.17 11.32
CA ILE A 45 4.75 4.81 9.95
C ILE A 45 3.64 4.05 9.20
N ASN A 46 2.86 3.23 9.91
CA ASN A 46 1.72 2.52 9.32
C ASN A 46 0.58 3.50 9.00
N ASP A 47 0.26 4.45 9.88
CA ASP A 47 -0.76 5.48 9.58
C ASP A 47 -0.37 6.32 8.37
N ALA A 48 0.90 6.74 8.31
CA ALA A 48 1.45 7.49 7.18
C ALA A 48 1.35 6.67 5.88
N PHE A 49 1.65 5.37 5.95
CA PHE A 49 1.51 4.48 4.80
C PHE A 49 0.05 4.28 4.39
N THR A 50 -0.89 4.14 5.33
CA THR A 50 -2.33 4.04 5.03
C THR A 50 -2.83 5.27 4.28
N VAL A 51 -2.44 6.47 4.72
CA VAL A 51 -2.81 7.72 4.04
C VAL A 51 -2.18 7.81 2.65
N TYR A 52 -0.90 7.44 2.53
CA TYR A 52 -0.19 7.41 1.26
C TYR A 52 -0.83 6.42 0.27
N LEU A 53 -1.15 5.22 0.73
CA LEU A 53 -1.77 4.15 -0.06
C LEU A 53 -3.18 4.54 -0.52
N GLY A 54 -4.03 5.06 0.38
CA GLY A 54 -5.35 5.59 0.01
C GLY A 54 -5.24 6.77 -0.96
N GLY A 55 -4.26 7.64 -0.76
CA GLY A 55 -3.94 8.74 -1.68
C GLY A 55 -3.54 8.24 -3.07
N HIS A 56 -2.76 7.16 -3.16
CA HIS A 56 -2.39 6.51 -4.41
C HIS A 56 -3.61 5.89 -5.11
N MET A 57 -4.49 5.21 -4.37
CA MET A 57 -5.73 4.66 -4.91
C MET A 57 -6.63 5.74 -5.55
N VAL A 58 -6.79 6.89 -4.87
CA VAL A 58 -7.59 8.00 -5.40
C VAL A 58 -6.87 8.74 -6.52
N GLY A 59 -5.59 9.04 -6.34
CA GLY A 59 -4.80 9.85 -7.26
C GLY A 59 -4.44 9.14 -8.56
N GLU A 60 -3.93 7.91 -8.45
CA GLU A 60 -3.39 7.15 -9.58
C GLU A 60 -4.40 6.14 -10.12
N LEU A 61 -5.05 5.35 -9.25
CA LEU A 61 -6.03 4.34 -9.70
C LEU A 61 -7.41 4.94 -10.02
N LYS A 62 -7.62 6.23 -9.72
CA LYS A 62 -8.86 6.99 -9.95
C LYS A 62 -10.08 6.40 -9.22
N LEU A 63 -9.86 5.80 -8.06
CA LEU A 63 -10.93 5.33 -7.18
C LEU A 63 -11.57 6.51 -6.45
N SER A 64 -12.87 6.39 -6.13
CA SER A 64 -13.51 7.35 -5.22
C SER A 64 -12.94 7.20 -3.79
N ILE A 65 -13.08 8.25 -2.97
CA ILE A 65 -12.67 8.16 -1.54
C ILE A 65 -13.43 7.03 -0.81
N PRO A 66 -14.77 6.88 -0.96
CA PRO A 66 -15.49 5.75 -0.38
C PRO A 66 -14.96 4.39 -0.82
N ASP A 67 -14.68 4.23 -2.12
CA ASP A 67 -14.16 2.97 -2.66
C ASP A 67 -12.77 2.65 -2.09
N ALA A 68 -11.87 3.63 -2.09
CA ALA A 68 -10.53 3.47 -1.52
C ALA A 68 -10.59 3.11 -0.03
N ASN A 69 -11.51 3.71 0.75
CA ASN A 69 -11.73 3.35 2.14
C ASN A 69 -12.20 1.90 2.31
N MET A 70 -13.17 1.46 1.51
CA MET A 70 -13.65 0.08 1.53
C MET A 70 -12.52 -0.90 1.18
N ILE A 71 -11.72 -0.58 0.15
CA ILE A 71 -10.58 -1.39 -0.27
C ILE A 71 -9.50 -1.46 0.82
N LEU A 72 -9.13 -0.35 1.43
CA LEU A 72 -8.16 -0.34 2.54
C LEU A 72 -8.64 -1.21 3.70
N SER A 73 -9.91 -1.09 4.08
CA SER A 73 -10.53 -1.90 5.12
C SER A 73 -10.50 -3.38 4.76
N ASP A 74 -10.84 -3.71 3.51
CA ASP A 74 -10.88 -5.10 3.03
C ASP A 74 -9.51 -5.76 2.98
N LEU A 75 -8.49 -5.00 2.58
CA LEU A 75 -7.12 -5.49 2.41
C LEU A 75 -6.34 -5.51 3.72
N ASN A 76 -6.79 -4.83 4.78
CA ASN A 76 -6.00 -4.61 6.00
C ASN A 76 -5.42 -5.90 6.59
N SER A 77 -6.25 -6.92 6.80
CA SER A 77 -5.79 -8.21 7.35
C SER A 77 -4.75 -8.88 6.46
N PHE A 78 -4.96 -8.85 5.14
CA PHE A 78 -4.01 -9.40 4.17
C PHE A 78 -2.67 -8.65 4.18
N LEU A 79 -2.69 -7.31 4.23
CA LEU A 79 -1.47 -6.51 4.29
C LEU A 79 -0.68 -6.77 5.58
N VAL A 80 -1.35 -6.98 6.71
CA VAL A 80 -0.70 -7.36 7.96
C VAL A 80 -0.11 -8.78 7.87
N GLU A 81 -0.90 -9.76 7.42
CA GLU A 81 -0.48 -11.16 7.30
C GLU A 81 0.74 -11.32 6.38
N LYS A 82 0.79 -10.56 5.27
CA LYS A 82 1.91 -10.62 4.31
C LYS A 82 3.03 -9.64 4.63
N SER A 83 3.03 -9.01 5.81
CA SER A 83 4.04 -8.03 6.22
C SER A 83 4.24 -6.87 5.22
N LEU A 84 3.16 -6.45 4.55
CA LEU A 84 3.15 -5.37 3.56
C LEU A 84 2.97 -3.99 4.19
N TYR A 85 2.61 -3.90 5.47
CA TYR A 85 2.78 -2.67 6.24
C TYR A 85 4.26 -2.45 6.62
N PRO A 86 4.71 -1.19 6.76
CA PRO A 86 6.09 -0.89 7.16
C PRO A 86 6.55 -1.45 8.51
N ASP A 87 5.73 -1.32 9.56
CA ASP A 87 6.07 -1.73 10.92
C ASP A 87 5.09 -2.80 11.38
N VAL A 88 5.32 -4.03 10.93
CA VAL A 88 4.62 -5.21 11.42
C VAL A 88 5.60 -6.06 12.20
N LYS A 89 5.26 -6.36 13.45
CA LYS A 89 6.09 -7.16 14.35
C LYS A 89 5.54 -8.58 14.44
N ASN A 90 6.45 -9.55 14.55
CA ASN A 90 6.14 -10.94 14.88
C ASN A 90 5.27 -11.69 13.85
N VAL A 91 5.26 -11.26 12.58
CA VAL A 91 4.60 -12.04 11.53
C VAL A 91 5.53 -13.16 11.07
N LYS A 92 5.08 -14.39 11.25
CA LYS A 92 5.73 -15.56 10.65
C LYS A 92 5.24 -15.67 9.21
N ILE A 93 6.11 -15.33 8.27
CA ILE A 93 5.92 -15.66 6.86
C ILE A 93 6.21 -17.15 6.74
N ASP A 94 5.27 -17.93 6.22
CA ASP A 94 5.35 -19.39 6.11
C ASP A 94 4.87 -19.87 4.73
N GLY A 95 5.17 -21.13 4.39
CA GLY A 95 4.81 -21.72 3.11
C GLY A 95 5.36 -20.96 1.91
N ILE A 96 4.54 -20.85 0.85
CA ILE A 96 4.93 -20.23 -0.42
C ILE A 96 5.21 -18.73 -0.33
N ASP A 97 4.71 -18.06 0.72
CA ASP A 97 4.95 -16.63 0.90
C ASP A 97 6.42 -16.32 1.21
N LYS A 98 7.23 -17.30 1.64
CA LYS A 98 8.69 -17.16 1.79
C LYS A 98 9.41 -16.95 0.46
N ASP A 99 8.84 -17.49 -0.61
CA ASP A 99 9.43 -17.46 -1.95
C ASP A 99 8.90 -16.28 -2.79
N ILE A 100 7.88 -15.58 -2.29
CA ILE A 100 7.29 -14.43 -2.97
C ILE A 100 8.18 -13.19 -2.76
N GLN A 101 8.69 -12.67 -3.87
CA GLN A 101 9.51 -11.46 -3.90
C GLN A 101 8.67 -10.18 -3.87
N ARG A 102 7.51 -10.19 -4.55
CA ARG A 102 6.62 -9.04 -4.67
C ARG A 102 5.16 -9.46 -4.76
N TYR A 103 4.28 -8.68 -4.16
CA TYR A 103 2.85 -8.79 -4.31
C TYR A 103 2.30 -7.70 -5.22
N VAL A 104 1.34 -8.11 -6.05
CA VAL A 104 0.44 -7.25 -6.80
C VAL A 104 -0.98 -7.65 -6.43
N ILE A 105 -1.87 -6.67 -6.25
CA ILE A 105 -3.29 -6.91 -5.98
C ILE A 105 -4.09 -6.41 -7.17
N ILE A 106 -4.89 -7.29 -7.74
CA ILE A 106 -5.86 -6.94 -8.76
C ILE A 106 -7.19 -6.68 -8.07
N ILE A 107 -7.72 -5.48 -8.28
CA ILE A 107 -8.98 -5.01 -7.73
C ILE A 107 -9.99 -5.00 -8.87
N MET A 108 -11.09 -5.72 -8.70
CA MET A 108 -12.18 -5.79 -9.66
C MET A 108 -13.50 -5.40 -9.00
N SER A 109 -14.33 -4.66 -9.71
CA SER A 109 -15.66 -4.29 -9.19
C SER A 109 -16.55 -5.53 -9.09
N LYS A 110 -17.27 -5.64 -7.97
CA LYS A 110 -18.25 -6.67 -7.72
C LYS A 110 -19.66 -6.08 -7.80
N LYS A 111 -20.58 -6.76 -8.51
CA LYS A 111 -21.99 -6.36 -8.56
C LYS A 111 -22.84 -7.10 -7.51
N PRO A 112 -23.86 -6.47 -6.90
CA PRO A 112 -24.26 -5.07 -7.09
C PRO A 112 -23.35 -4.05 -6.37
N TYR A 113 -22.59 -4.48 -5.36
CA TYR A 113 -21.69 -3.61 -4.59
C TYR A 113 -20.43 -4.35 -4.17
N GLY A 114 -19.34 -3.60 -3.95
CA GLY A 114 -18.09 -4.10 -3.39
C GLY A 114 -16.99 -4.34 -4.41
N PHE A 115 -15.94 -5.02 -3.96
CA PHE A 115 -14.81 -5.41 -4.79
C PHE A 115 -14.47 -6.88 -4.60
N TYR A 116 -13.87 -7.45 -5.63
CA TYR A 116 -13.17 -8.71 -5.62
C TYR A 116 -11.66 -8.44 -5.71
N TYR A 117 -10.86 -9.23 -4.99
CA TYR A 117 -9.41 -9.05 -4.95
C TYR A 117 -8.68 -10.35 -5.25
N LEU A 118 -7.80 -10.30 -6.23
CA LEU A 118 -6.87 -11.38 -6.54
C LEU A 118 -5.45 -10.92 -6.17
N SER A 119 -4.78 -11.69 -5.31
CA SER A 119 -3.37 -11.50 -5.03
C SER A 119 -2.54 -12.26 -6.07
N LYS A 120 -1.51 -11.60 -6.60
CA LYS A 120 -0.45 -12.23 -7.40
C LYS A 120 0.89 -12.06 -6.68
N GLY A 121 1.39 -13.16 -6.14
CA GLY A 121 2.72 -13.25 -5.53
C GLY A 121 3.74 -13.66 -6.56
N LYS A 122 4.65 -12.77 -6.93
CA LYS A 122 5.73 -13.05 -7.89
C LYS A 122 6.86 -13.83 -7.22
N ILE A 123 7.14 -15.01 -7.76
CA ILE A 123 8.19 -15.91 -7.26
C ILE A 123 9.49 -15.70 -8.02
N SER A 124 9.42 -15.61 -9.36
CA SER A 124 10.62 -15.48 -10.19
C SER A 124 10.40 -14.62 -11.43
N LYS A 125 11.51 -14.08 -11.93
CA LYS A 125 11.63 -13.44 -13.25
C LYS A 125 12.97 -13.87 -13.83
N LYS A 126 12.97 -14.56 -14.96
CA LYS A 126 14.19 -14.90 -15.68
C LYS A 126 14.09 -14.46 -17.14
N THR A 127 15.20 -13.99 -17.66
CA THR A 127 15.33 -13.75 -19.10
C THR A 127 15.67 -15.08 -19.77
N ILE A 128 14.95 -15.44 -20.82
CA ILE A 128 15.16 -16.66 -21.60
C ILE A 128 15.36 -16.32 -23.06
N ASP A 129 16.13 -17.13 -23.77
CA ASP A 129 16.10 -17.13 -25.22
C ASP A 129 14.86 -17.91 -25.69
N TYR A 130 13.98 -17.24 -26.42
CA TYR A 130 12.85 -17.88 -27.10
C TYR A 130 12.99 -17.67 -28.60
N LYS A 131 13.56 -18.69 -29.26
CA LYS A 131 13.76 -18.72 -30.72
C LYS A 131 14.66 -17.58 -31.23
N GLY A 132 15.75 -17.29 -30.52
CA GLY A 132 16.70 -16.22 -30.83
C GLY A 132 16.24 -14.82 -30.40
N LEU A 133 15.12 -14.71 -29.68
CA LEU A 133 14.62 -13.48 -29.10
C LEU A 133 14.75 -13.51 -27.59
N SER A 134 15.18 -12.40 -26.99
CA SER A 134 15.17 -12.24 -25.54
C SER A 134 13.72 -12.12 -25.04
N ALA A 135 13.25 -13.14 -24.33
CA ALA A 135 11.95 -13.17 -23.69
C ALA A 135 12.10 -13.15 -22.16
N VAL A 136 11.02 -12.84 -21.45
CA VAL A 136 10.98 -12.86 -19.98
C VAL A 136 9.93 -13.89 -19.56
N GLU A 137 10.33 -14.85 -18.73
CA GLU A 137 9.42 -15.75 -18.04
C GLU A 137 9.22 -15.24 -16.61
N GLU A 138 7.97 -15.08 -16.20
CA GLU A 138 7.58 -14.66 -14.86
C GLU A 138 6.66 -15.72 -14.24
N ILE A 139 7.00 -16.19 -13.03
CA ILE A 139 6.22 -17.18 -12.29
C ILE A 139 5.51 -16.49 -11.14
N TYR A 140 4.22 -16.75 -11.01
CA TYR A 140 3.35 -16.18 -9.99
C TYR A 140 2.54 -17.25 -9.28
N PHE A 141 2.24 -17.00 -8.02
CA PHE A 141 1.20 -17.70 -7.27
C PHE A 141 -0.01 -16.78 -7.13
N GLU A 142 -1.18 -17.25 -7.54
CA GLU A 142 -2.41 -16.46 -7.54
C GLU A 142 -3.44 -17.06 -6.59
N TYR A 143 -4.05 -16.20 -5.77
CA TYR A 143 -5.13 -16.62 -4.88
C TYR A 143 -6.03 -15.44 -4.51
N PRO A 144 -7.33 -15.70 -4.33
CA PRO A 144 -8.25 -14.66 -3.90
C PRO A 144 -7.96 -14.27 -2.45
N ILE A 145 -7.96 -12.96 -2.16
CA ILE A 145 -7.65 -12.45 -0.81
C ILE A 145 -8.78 -12.78 0.18
N LYS A 146 -10.00 -12.96 -0.31
CA LYS A 146 -11.16 -13.41 0.46
C LYS A 146 -11.83 -14.56 -0.26
N LYS A 147 -12.49 -15.46 0.48
CA LYS A 147 -13.38 -16.44 -0.15
C LYS A 147 -14.62 -15.71 -0.67
N TYR A 148 -14.94 -15.95 -1.93
CA TYR A 148 -16.09 -15.39 -2.61
C TYR A 148 -17.00 -16.55 -3.02
N ASP A 149 -18.30 -16.34 -2.94
CA ASP A 149 -19.27 -17.29 -3.50
C ASP A 149 -19.17 -17.32 -5.04
N ASN A 150 -19.36 -18.48 -5.63
CA ASN A 150 -19.23 -18.71 -7.08
C ASN A 150 -20.34 -18.04 -7.89
N THR A 151 -21.35 -17.46 -7.23
CA THR A 151 -22.47 -16.73 -7.84
C THR A 151 -22.14 -15.27 -8.17
N ILE A 152 -20.92 -14.82 -7.91
CA ILE A 152 -20.52 -13.42 -8.01
C ILE A 152 -20.10 -13.06 -9.43
N TYR A 153 -20.75 -12.04 -10.01
CA TYR A 153 -20.26 -11.40 -11.23
C TYR A 153 -19.15 -10.41 -10.90
N VAL A 154 -17.97 -10.66 -11.48
CA VAL A 154 -16.77 -9.83 -11.36
C VAL A 154 -16.53 -9.13 -12.70
N ASP A 155 -16.31 -7.81 -12.66
CA ASP A 155 -15.87 -7.08 -13.85
C ASP A 155 -14.37 -7.28 -14.07
N GLU A 156 -14.02 -8.29 -14.85
CA GLU A 156 -12.65 -8.62 -15.23
C GLU A 156 -12.04 -7.65 -16.24
N ILE A 157 -12.89 -6.84 -16.91
CA ILE A 157 -12.46 -5.91 -17.95
C ILE A 157 -11.89 -4.64 -17.30
N ASN A 158 -12.61 -4.08 -16.31
CA ASN A 158 -12.25 -2.83 -15.65
C ASN A 158 -11.45 -3.04 -14.36
N GLN A 159 -10.38 -3.84 -14.44
CA GLN A 159 -9.50 -4.10 -13.30
C GLN A 159 -8.58 -2.91 -12.98
N LYS A 160 -8.29 -2.71 -11.69
CA LYS A 160 -7.24 -1.82 -11.19
C LYS A 160 -6.11 -2.64 -10.59
N ILE A 161 -4.88 -2.30 -10.95
CA ILE A 161 -3.68 -3.02 -10.52
C ILE A 161 -2.98 -2.20 -9.44
N LEU A 162 -2.84 -2.78 -8.25
CA LEU A 162 -2.13 -2.19 -7.12
C LEU A 162 -0.80 -2.94 -6.92
N GLU A 163 0.31 -2.34 -7.36
CA GLU A 163 1.67 -2.89 -7.14
C GLU A 163 2.12 -2.69 -5.68
N ILE A 164 1.42 -3.31 -4.74
CA ILE A 164 1.49 -3.00 -3.30
C ILE A 164 2.91 -3.06 -2.72
N SER A 165 3.72 -4.06 -3.10
CA SER A 165 5.11 -4.13 -2.64
C SER A 165 5.94 -2.94 -3.14
N LYS A 166 5.80 -2.57 -4.41
CA LYS A 166 6.53 -1.43 -4.98
C LYS A 166 6.10 -0.11 -4.36
N ILE A 167 4.79 0.07 -4.11
CA ILE A 167 4.26 1.26 -3.45
C ILE A 167 4.82 1.40 -2.04
N ARG A 168 4.87 0.28 -1.28
CA ARG A 168 5.52 0.22 0.04
C ARG A 168 7.00 0.55 -0.03
N ASP A 169 7.74 -0.06 -0.96
CA ASP A 169 9.18 0.18 -1.11
C ASP A 169 9.46 1.64 -1.44
N LEU A 170 8.71 2.24 -2.38
CA LEU A 170 8.82 3.66 -2.71
C LEU A 170 8.53 4.56 -1.51
N PHE A 171 7.47 4.25 -0.74
CA PHE A 171 7.15 4.97 0.48
C PHE A 171 8.32 4.91 1.48
N LEU A 172 8.89 3.72 1.71
CA LEU A 172 9.99 3.54 2.66
C LEU A 172 11.29 4.17 2.18
N LEU A 173 11.64 4.03 0.90
CA LEU A 173 12.83 4.66 0.33
C LEU A 173 12.75 6.18 0.46
N THR A 174 11.59 6.75 0.17
CA THR A 174 11.36 8.21 0.27
C THR A 174 11.44 8.70 1.72
N LEU A 175 10.87 7.93 2.65
CA LEU A 175 10.77 8.34 4.06
C LEU A 175 12.03 8.03 4.88
N ILE A 176 12.62 6.85 4.70
CA ILE A 176 13.76 6.32 5.48
C ILE A 176 15.09 6.57 4.78
N GLY A 177 15.15 6.48 3.45
CA GLY A 177 16.37 6.81 2.69
C GLY A 177 16.84 8.24 2.98
N THR A 178 15.89 9.15 3.19
CA THR A 178 16.18 10.53 3.58
C THR A 178 16.60 10.67 5.05
N LEU A 179 16.07 9.85 5.96
CA LEU A 179 16.44 9.89 7.39
C LEU A 179 17.89 9.46 7.62
N LYS A 180 18.35 8.40 6.92
CA LYS A 180 19.76 7.98 7.01
C LYS A 180 20.71 9.07 6.50
N TYR A 181 20.33 9.77 5.44
CA TYR A 181 21.11 10.89 4.89
C TYR A 181 21.16 12.11 5.83
N GLU A 182 20.08 12.40 6.57
CA GLU A 182 20.04 13.50 7.54
C GLU A 182 20.82 13.19 8.83
N ASP A 183 20.84 11.94 9.29
CA ASP A 183 21.59 11.54 10.49
C ASP A 183 23.11 11.41 10.22
N GLU A 184 23.53 11.02 9.00
CA GLU A 184 24.94 11.01 8.60
C GLU A 184 25.53 12.43 8.45
N ASN A 185 24.70 13.42 8.09
CA ASN A 185 25.12 14.82 7.96
C ASN A 185 25.03 15.64 9.25
N LYS A 186 24.54 15.08 10.37
CA LYS A 186 24.58 15.76 11.69
C LYS A 186 25.95 15.73 12.37
N PHE A 187 26.91 14.98 11.83
CA PHE A 187 28.28 14.87 12.34
C PHE A 187 29.30 15.69 11.54
N LEU A 188 28.85 16.55 10.63
CA LEU A 188 29.69 17.43 9.82
C LEU A 188 29.23 18.90 9.95
N ILE A 189 29.29 19.45 11.17
CA ILE A 189 29.37 20.90 11.44
C ILE A 189 30.31 21.11 12.62
#